data_AF-A0A352IUF9-F1
#
_entry.id   AF-A0A352IUF9-F1
#
_cell.length_a   1.000
_cell.length_b   1.000
_cell.length_c   1.000
_cell.angle_alpha   90.00
_cell.angle_beta   90.00
_cell.angle_gamma   90.00
#
_symmetry.space_group_name_H-M   'P 1'
#
loop_
_entity.id
_entity.type
_entity.pdbx_description
1 polymer ?
#
loop_
_entity_poly.entity_id
_entity_poly.type
_entity_poly.pdbx_seq_one_letter_code
_entity_poly.pdbx_strand_id
1 'polypeptide(L)'
;IPVRAWVSAVTGEGLDGLFDAIVERVAEDVVHHFVLLGSADGKLRALLHEAGSVISEEYRDTGDTVVEVRLQNRDWHQLLSRAGVNEKSVRLDVGHA
;
A
#
# COMPACT_ATOMS: atom_id res chain seq x y z
N ILE A 1 -16.80 1.88 -10.06
CA ILE A 1 -16.53 2.87 -8.99
C ILE A 1 -17.45 4.12 -9.08
N PRO A 2 -18.23 4.47 -8.04
CA PRO A 2 -19.28 5.52 -8.05
C PRO A 2 -18.79 6.99 -8.16
N VAL A 3 -19.16 7.78 -9.17
CA VAL A 3 -18.55 9.14 -9.38
C VAL A 3 -19.29 10.28 -8.66
N ARG A 4 -20.52 10.03 -8.19
CA ARG A 4 -21.36 11.04 -7.53
C ARG A 4 -22.24 10.41 -6.47
N ALA A 5 -22.52 11.15 -5.40
CA ALA A 5 -23.48 10.82 -4.36
C ALA A 5 -24.43 12.02 -4.17
N TRP A 6 -25.72 11.74 -3.95
CA TRP A 6 -26.72 12.76 -3.64
C TRP A 6 -27.02 12.67 -2.16
N VAL A 7 -26.89 13.79 -1.46
CA VAL A 7 -27.08 13.86 -0.01
C VAL A 7 -27.90 15.10 0.35
N SER A 8 -28.66 14.98 1.43
CA SER A 8 -29.35 16.10 2.08
C SER A 8 -28.71 16.39 3.42
N ALA A 9 -28.10 17.56 3.57
CA ALA A 9 -27.53 17.99 4.85
C ALA A 9 -28.60 18.30 5.93
N VAL A 10 -29.86 18.52 5.51
CA VAL A 10 -30.98 18.85 6.41
C VAL A 10 -31.66 17.59 6.94
N THR A 11 -31.91 16.60 6.08
CA THR A 11 -32.62 15.36 6.44
C THR A 11 -31.68 14.19 6.72
N GLY A 12 -30.42 14.27 6.30
CA GLY A 12 -29.45 13.18 6.39
C GLY A 12 -29.65 12.08 5.33
N GLU A 13 -30.64 12.22 4.45
CA GLU A 13 -30.86 11.26 3.37
C GLU A 13 -29.65 11.15 2.44
N GLY A 14 -29.34 9.91 2.06
CA GLY A 14 -28.23 9.59 1.16
C GLY A 14 -26.85 9.48 1.83
N LEU A 15 -26.73 9.75 3.14
CA LEU A 15 -25.46 9.62 3.86
C LEU A 15 -24.96 8.18 3.93
N ASP A 16 -25.83 7.20 4.16
CA ASP A 16 -25.43 5.78 4.21
C ASP A 16 -24.77 5.34 2.89
N GLY A 17 -25.41 5.66 1.75
CA GLY A 17 -24.85 5.36 0.43
C GLY A 17 -23.58 6.15 0.10
N LEU A 18 -23.40 7.35 0.66
CA LEU A 18 -22.13 8.08 0.58
C LEU A 18 -21.03 7.34 1.34
N PHE A 19 -21.30 6.86 2.56
CA PHE A 19 -20.33 6.09 3.34
C PHE A 19 -19.94 4.80 2.63
N ASP A 20 -20.90 4.07 2.09
CA ASP A 20 -20.63 2.86 1.30
C ASP A 20 -19.75 3.17 0.08
N ALA A 21 -20.05 4.24 -0.66
CA ALA A 21 -19.26 4.67 -1.82
C ALA A 21 -17.83 5.12 -1.46
N ILE A 22 -17.63 5.70 -0.27
CA ILE A 22 -16.31 6.03 0.27
C ILE A 22 -15.57 4.73 0.64
N VAL A 23 -16.22 3.79 1.31
CA VAL A 23 -15.62 2.50 1.68
C VAL A 23 -15.20 1.74 0.43
N GLU A 24 -16.06 1.63 -0.58
CA GLU A 24 -15.76 0.97 -1.86
C GLU A 24 -14.51 1.59 -2.52
N ARG A 25 -14.39 2.92 -2.47
CA ARG A 25 -13.23 3.66 -3.03
C ARG A 25 -11.94 3.48 -2.28
N VAL A 26 -12.02 3.41 -0.97
CA VAL A 26 -10.86 3.32 -0.09
C VAL A 26 -10.38 1.87 0.01
N ALA A 27 -11.29 0.90 -0.08
CA ALA A 27 -10.99 -0.52 0.04
C ALA A 27 -10.40 -1.14 -1.23
N GLU A 28 -10.77 -0.65 -2.43
CA GLU A 28 -10.37 -1.30 -3.69
C GLU A 28 -8.87 -1.20 -4.03
N ASP A 29 -8.11 -0.30 -3.40
CA ASP A 29 -6.76 0.01 -3.88
C ASP A 29 -5.68 -0.20 -2.81
N VAL A 30 -5.85 -1.18 -1.91
CA VAL A 30 -4.82 -1.57 -0.94
C VAL A 30 -4.02 -2.74 -1.50
N VAL A 31 -2.71 -2.56 -1.64
CA VAL A 31 -1.76 -3.62 -1.99
C VAL A 31 -1.19 -4.26 -0.74
N HIS A 32 -0.96 -5.57 -0.81
CA HIS A 32 -0.26 -6.36 0.20
C HIS A 32 0.87 -7.12 -0.50
N HIS A 33 2.11 -6.80 -0.14
CA HIS A 33 3.29 -7.32 -0.81
C HIS A 33 4.34 -7.76 0.21
N PHE A 34 5.06 -8.82 -0.14
CA PHE A 34 6.28 -9.24 0.55
C PHE A 34 7.47 -8.79 -0.29
N VAL A 35 8.14 -7.73 0.12
CA VAL A 35 9.22 -7.09 -0.63
C VAL A 35 10.55 -7.65 -0.16
N LEU A 36 11.30 -8.26 -1.06
CA LEU A 36 12.65 -8.76 -0.78
C LEU A 36 13.65 -7.61 -0.96
N LEU A 37 14.15 -7.09 0.15
CA LEU A 37 15.10 -5.98 0.21
C LEU A 37 16.51 -6.50 0.52
N GLY A 38 17.45 -6.16 -0.35
CA GLY A 38 18.88 -6.39 -0.14
C GLY A 38 19.58 -5.16 0.43
N SER A 39 20.91 -5.23 0.54
CA SER A 39 21.76 -4.13 1.03
C SER A 39 21.67 -2.86 0.16
N ALA A 40 21.41 -3.00 -1.14
CA ALA A 40 21.24 -1.89 -2.07
C ALA A 40 19.89 -1.15 -1.91
N ASP A 41 18.91 -1.77 -1.26
CA ASP A 41 17.52 -1.29 -1.20
C ASP A 41 17.22 -0.46 0.07
N GLY A 42 18.25 -0.03 0.81
CA GLY A 42 18.11 0.66 2.10
C GLY A 42 17.26 1.93 2.06
N LYS A 43 17.26 2.65 0.93
CA LYS A 43 16.41 3.84 0.74
C LYS A 43 14.93 3.48 0.67
N LEU A 44 14.58 2.42 -0.06
CA LEU A 44 13.20 1.95 -0.15
C LEU A 44 12.71 1.45 1.21
N ARG A 45 13.56 0.70 1.94
CA ARG A 45 13.26 0.25 3.31
C ARG A 45 12.93 1.41 4.24
N ALA A 46 13.78 2.45 4.26
CA ALA A 46 13.55 3.64 5.10
C ALA A 46 12.21 4.33 4.78
N LEU A 47 11.88 4.46 3.49
CA LEU A 47 10.63 5.08 3.04
C LEU A 47 9.39 4.25 3.43
N LEU A 48 9.47 2.92 3.39
CA LEU A 48 8.37 2.03 3.81
C LEU A 48 8.13 2.15 5.33
N HIS A 49 9.18 2.23 6.14
CA HIS A 49 9.05 2.48 7.58
C HIS A 49 8.51 3.88 7.88
N GLU A 50 9.00 4.92 7.20
CA GLU A 50 8.53 6.30 7.37
C GLU A 50 7.03 6.42 7.05
N ALA A 51 6.56 5.68 6.04
CA ALA A 51 5.15 5.62 5.67
C ALA A 51 4.28 4.80 6.63
N GLY A 52 4.87 4.08 7.59
CA GLY A 52 4.14 3.20 8.51
C GLY A 52 3.44 2.02 7.82
N SER A 53 3.88 1.65 6.62
CA SER A 53 3.23 0.60 5.80
C SER A 53 3.76 -0.81 6.09
N VAL A 54 4.81 -0.94 6.89
CA VAL A 54 5.43 -2.22 7.25
C VAL A 54 4.60 -2.95 8.30
N ILE A 55 4.16 -4.17 7.98
CA ILE A 55 3.47 -5.08 8.91
C ILE A 55 4.50 -5.91 9.69
N SER A 56 5.45 -6.52 8.97
CA SER A 56 6.44 -7.41 9.55
C SER A 56 7.73 -7.42 8.73
N GLU A 57 8.83 -7.83 9.37
CA GLU A 57 10.11 -8.04 8.71
C GLU A 57 10.70 -9.39 9.12
N GLU A 58 11.18 -10.14 8.14
CA GLU A 58 11.85 -11.42 8.33
C GLU A 58 13.23 -11.39 7.68
N TYR A 59 14.26 -11.71 8.46
CA TYR A 59 15.64 -11.78 7.96
C TYR A 59 15.92 -13.21 7.48
N ARG A 60 16.32 -13.35 6.21
CA ARG A 60 16.72 -14.64 5.65
C ARG A 60 18.20 -14.89 5.86
N ASP A 61 18.56 -16.16 5.96
CA ASP A 61 19.96 -16.61 6.10
C ASP A 61 20.86 -16.21 4.91
N THR A 62 20.26 -15.88 3.76
CA THR A 62 20.96 -15.33 2.59
C THR A 62 21.41 -13.87 2.75
N GLY A 63 21.00 -13.20 3.83
CA GLY A 63 21.27 -11.77 4.08
C GLY A 63 20.25 -10.82 3.46
N ASP A 64 19.26 -11.36 2.74
CA ASP A 64 18.10 -10.58 2.29
C ASP A 64 17.07 -10.44 3.43
N THR A 65 16.30 -9.36 3.41
CA THR A 65 15.18 -9.13 4.34
C THR A 65 13.88 -9.15 3.56
N VAL A 66 12.91 -9.94 3.99
CA VAL A 66 11.53 -9.88 3.49
C VAL A 66 10.77 -8.90 4.36
N VAL A 67 10.22 -7.86 3.74
CA VAL A 67 9.40 -6.85 4.41
C VAL A 67 7.98 -6.97 3.90
N GLU A 68 7.08 -7.34 4.79
CA GLU A 68 5.65 -7.38 4.53
C GLU A 68 5.09 -5.96 4.63
N VAL A 69 4.46 -5.48 3.56
CA VAL A 69 3.90 -4.13 3.50
C VAL A 69 2.45 -4.15 3.06
N ARG A 70 1.66 -3.27 3.68
CA ARG A 70 0.26 -3.03 3.31
C ARG A 70 -0.04 -1.55 3.28
N LEU A 71 -0.45 -1.06 2.11
CA LEU A 71 -0.65 0.35 1.84
C LEU A 71 -1.52 0.55 0.61
N GLN A 72 -1.97 1.78 0.37
CA GLN A 72 -2.66 2.10 -0.86
C GLN A 72 -1.71 1.98 -2.06
N ASN A 73 -2.19 1.47 -3.18
CA ASN A 73 -1.47 1.29 -4.43
C ASN A 73 -0.88 2.62 -4.95
N ARG A 74 -1.66 3.70 -4.80
CA ARG A 74 -1.16 5.06 -5.09
C ARG A 74 0.07 5.40 -4.26
N ASP A 75 0.04 5.11 -2.97
CA ASP A 75 1.15 5.41 -2.05
C ASP A 75 2.33 4.47 -2.34
N TRP A 76 2.09 3.21 -2.71
CA TRP A 76 3.10 2.28 -3.20
C TRP A 76 3.88 2.86 -4.39
N HIS A 77 3.18 3.28 -5.45
CA HIS A 77 3.82 3.90 -6.60
C HIS A 77 4.56 5.21 -6.25
N GLN A 78 4.03 6.00 -5.31
CA GLN A 78 4.69 7.22 -4.84
C GLN A 78 5.99 6.92 -4.09
N LEU A 79 6.01 5.90 -3.24
CA LEU A 79 7.20 5.48 -2.50
C LEU A 79 8.27 4.94 -3.46
N LEU A 80 7.89 4.13 -4.45
CA LEU A 80 8.81 3.65 -5.49
C LEU A 80 9.45 4.80 -6.28
N SER A 81 8.64 5.78 -6.69
CA SER A 81 9.13 6.99 -7.37
C SER A 81 10.11 7.79 -6.50
N ARG A 82 9.80 7.99 -5.21
CA ARG A 82 10.70 8.66 -4.25
C ARG A 82 11.98 7.88 -4.01
N ALA A 83 11.90 6.55 -3.97
CA ALA A 83 13.06 5.67 -3.88
C ALA A 83 13.94 5.74 -5.14
N GLY A 84 13.35 6.06 -6.30
CA GLY A 84 13.99 5.97 -7.61
C GLY A 84 14.02 4.54 -8.13
N VAL A 85 13.11 3.69 -7.64
CA VAL A 85 13.02 2.26 -7.95
C VAL A 85 11.89 2.06 -8.95
N ASN A 86 12.14 1.27 -10.00
CA ASN A 86 11.09 0.87 -10.92
C ASN A 86 10.32 -0.31 -10.34
N GLU A 87 8.99 -0.31 -10.44
CA GLU A 87 8.15 -1.43 -9.97
C GLU A 87 8.61 -2.80 -10.51
N LYS A 88 9.02 -2.88 -11.78
CA LYS A 88 9.50 -4.13 -12.39
C LYS A 88 10.84 -4.62 -11.85
N SER A 89 11.60 -3.75 -11.18
CA SER A 89 12.85 -4.11 -10.52
C SER A 89 12.67 -4.51 -9.05
N VAL A 90 11.48 -4.31 -8.49
CA VAL A 90 11.18 -4.72 -7.12
C VAL A 90 11.11 -6.24 -7.08
N ARG A 91 11.93 -6.85 -6.23
CA ARG A 91 11.89 -8.28 -5.95
C ARG A 91 10.75 -8.53 -4.97
N LEU A 92 9.72 -9.22 -5.43
CA LEU A 92 8.59 -9.65 -4.60
C LEU A 92 8.73 -11.14 -4.28
N ASP A 93 8.50 -11.49 -3.03
CA ASP A 93 8.48 -12.86 -2.56
C ASP A 93 7.04 -13.39 -2.62
N VAL A 94 6.79 -14.33 -3.53
CA VAL A 94 5.48 -14.97 -3.71
C VAL A 94 5.27 -16.18 -2.80
N GLY A 95 6.28 -16.55 -2.00
CA GLY A 95 6.24 -17.73 -1.11
C GLY A 95 5.43 -17.54 0.18
N HIS A 96 5.05 -16.31 0.51
CA HIS A 96 4.35 -15.94 1.77
C HIS A 96 2.87 -15.56 1.57
N ALA A 97 2.30 -15.79 0.37
CA ALA A 97 0.90 -15.51 0.05
C ALA A 97 -0.08 -16.63 0.44
#